data_AF-A0A496NAS0-F1
#
_entry.id   AF-A0A496NAS0-F1
#
_cell.length_a   1.000
_cell.length_b   1.000
_cell.length_c   1.000
_cell.angle_alpha   90.00
_cell.angle_beta   90.00
_cell.angle_gamma   90.00
#
_symmetry.space_group_name_H-M   'P 1'
#
loop_
_entity.id
_entity.type
_entity.pdbx_description
1 polymer ?
#
loop_
_entity_poly.entity_id
_entity_poly.type
_entity_poly.pdbx_seq_one_letter_code
_entity_poly.pdbx_strand_id
1 'polypeptide(L)'
;MTNLVKAIDNKFGKGFAYHINTLIQQYRQTQELMLFDEFKFEVIHHQTFGDIDKNYWQRQTLVLLLSKEFKKTDTPLTRWLILEFCQNIEKGFWVDLRSVMALLGFMLYKHMDNDDLPVLYQTKFGACSDSRYSVDIEIILGFGIEQTLDYLNQHKKQNTVYKEMIATIKHYNSHKTKPFRTYKEYCHFFEQHRLLIHQEEIMGDCGFFN
;
A
#
# COMPACT_ATOMS: atom_id res chain seq x y z
N MET A 1 6.18 20.35 -6.43
CA MET A 1 5.28 19.66 -7.39
C MET A 1 5.87 19.68 -8.80
N THR A 2 6.31 20.84 -9.30
CA THR A 2 6.87 21.01 -10.66
C THR A 2 8.08 20.13 -10.97
N ASN A 3 8.94 19.83 -9.98
CA ASN A 3 10.13 18.99 -10.21
C ASN A 3 9.78 17.50 -10.37
N LEU A 4 8.82 17.00 -9.56
CA LEU A 4 8.36 15.61 -9.66
C LEU A 4 7.64 15.35 -10.99
N VAL A 5 6.75 16.26 -11.41
CA VAL A 5 6.06 16.16 -12.70
C VAL A 5 7.06 16.10 -13.85
N LYS A 6 8.08 16.97 -13.85
CA LYS A 6 9.14 16.94 -14.85
C LYS A 6 9.93 15.63 -14.84
N ALA A 7 10.29 15.11 -13.66
CA ALA A 7 11.03 13.85 -13.55
C ALA A 7 10.22 12.66 -14.07
N ILE A 8 8.92 12.59 -13.73
CA ILE A 8 8.00 11.58 -14.25
C ILE A 8 7.92 11.66 -15.78
N ASP A 9 7.67 12.85 -16.32
CA ASP A 9 7.52 13.07 -17.76
C ASP A 9 8.83 12.79 -18.53
N ASN A 10 9.99 13.05 -17.92
CA ASN A 10 11.28 12.69 -18.50
C ASN A 10 11.47 11.17 -18.59
N LYS A 11 10.98 10.40 -17.61
CA LYS A 11 11.12 8.94 -17.57
C LYS A 11 10.10 8.23 -18.47
N PHE A 12 8.84 8.66 -18.44
CA PHE A 12 7.73 7.94 -19.07
C PHE A 12 7.15 8.63 -20.30
N GLY A 13 7.65 9.81 -20.64
CA GLY A 13 7.16 10.62 -21.75
C GLY A 13 6.30 11.79 -21.28
N LYS A 14 6.34 12.87 -22.08
CA LYS A 14 5.64 14.12 -21.80
C LYS A 14 4.14 13.88 -21.61
N GLY A 15 3.59 14.39 -20.51
CA GLY A 15 2.17 14.28 -20.19
C GLY A 15 1.77 13.05 -19.38
N PHE A 16 2.70 12.14 -19.06
CA PHE A 16 2.38 10.94 -18.29
C PHE A 16 1.90 11.27 -16.87
N ALA A 17 2.52 12.25 -16.20
CA ALA A 17 2.06 12.69 -14.88
C ALA A 17 0.65 13.30 -14.93
N TYR A 18 0.33 14.03 -16.01
CA TYR A 18 -0.98 14.61 -16.22
C TYR A 18 -2.05 13.54 -16.48
N HIS A 19 -1.71 12.52 -17.26
CA HIS A 19 -2.55 11.36 -17.53
C HIS A 19 -2.95 10.64 -16.23
N ILE A 20 -1.99 10.28 -15.38
CA ILE A 20 -2.28 9.65 -14.07
C ILE A 20 -3.21 10.52 -13.22
N ASN A 21 -2.94 11.81 -13.10
CA ASN A 21 -3.79 12.71 -12.32
C ASN A 21 -5.21 12.78 -12.88
N THR A 22 -5.36 12.75 -14.21
CA THR A 22 -6.66 12.73 -14.88
C THR A 22 -7.43 11.46 -14.51
N LEU A 23 -6.78 10.29 -14.55
CA LEU A 23 -7.40 9.02 -14.14
C LEU A 23 -7.82 9.04 -12.66
N ILE A 24 -7.00 9.57 -11.75
CA ILE A 24 -7.35 9.71 -10.33
C ILE A 24 -8.59 10.60 -10.15
N GLN A 25 -8.66 11.74 -10.84
CA GLN A 25 -9.82 12.62 -10.73
C GLN A 25 -11.08 12.00 -11.33
N GLN A 26 -10.97 11.33 -12.49
CA GLN A 26 -12.09 10.62 -13.10
C GLN A 26 -12.58 9.48 -12.21
N TYR A 27 -11.67 8.70 -11.61
CA TYR A 27 -12.01 7.65 -10.66
C TYR A 27 -12.75 8.20 -9.44
N ARG A 28 -12.32 9.35 -8.89
CA ARG A 28 -13.02 9.97 -7.75
C ARG A 28 -14.47 10.37 -8.06
N GLN A 29 -14.80 10.58 -9.33
CA GLN A 29 -16.16 10.90 -9.78
C GLN A 29 -16.98 9.64 -10.12
N THR A 30 -16.34 8.64 -10.71
CA THR A 30 -17.03 7.47 -11.31
C THR A 30 -16.95 6.21 -10.45
N GLN A 31 -15.91 6.11 -9.62
CA GLN A 31 -15.51 4.91 -8.87
C GLN A 31 -15.20 3.69 -9.76
N GLU A 32 -14.89 3.91 -11.04
CA GLU A 32 -14.58 2.85 -12.00
C GLU A 32 -13.11 2.42 -11.93
N LEU A 33 -12.83 1.26 -11.34
CA LEU A 33 -11.45 0.74 -11.23
C LEU A 33 -10.83 0.37 -12.58
N MET A 34 -11.64 0.07 -13.60
CA MET A 34 -11.17 -0.28 -14.95
C MET A 34 -10.35 0.83 -15.62
N LEU A 35 -10.46 2.07 -15.13
CA LEU A 35 -9.61 3.19 -15.55
C LEU A 35 -8.12 2.94 -15.34
N PHE A 36 -7.76 2.02 -14.45
CA PHE A 36 -6.38 1.68 -14.10
C PHE A 36 -5.90 0.35 -14.69
N ASP A 37 -6.59 -0.18 -15.70
CA ASP A 37 -6.23 -1.46 -16.33
C ASP A 37 -4.79 -1.47 -16.88
N GLU A 38 -4.28 -0.33 -17.34
CA GLU A 38 -2.89 -0.19 -17.80
C GLU A 38 -1.84 -0.29 -16.69
N PHE A 39 -2.25 -0.24 -15.42
CA PHE A 39 -1.37 -0.39 -14.26
C PHE A 39 -1.43 -1.81 -13.67
N LYS A 40 -2.26 -2.72 -14.19
CA LYS A 40 -2.35 -4.10 -13.71
C LYS A 40 -0.99 -4.80 -13.75
N PHE A 41 -0.80 -5.74 -12.83
CA PHE A 41 0.32 -6.67 -12.88
C PHE A 41 0.31 -7.42 -14.21
N GLU A 42 1.41 -7.32 -14.95
CA GLU A 42 1.54 -7.94 -16.26
C GLU A 42 2.95 -8.52 -16.39
N VAL A 43 3.04 -9.85 -16.50
CA VAL A 43 4.31 -10.53 -16.71
C VAL A 43 4.71 -10.43 -18.18
N ILE A 44 5.90 -9.89 -18.44
CA ILE A 44 6.55 -9.94 -19.74
C ILE A 44 7.92 -10.58 -19.62
N HIS A 45 8.36 -11.24 -20.70
CA HIS A 45 9.70 -11.81 -20.75
C HIS A 45 10.73 -10.79 -21.25
N HIS A 46 11.73 -10.49 -20.43
CA HIS A 46 12.85 -9.62 -20.77
C HIS A 46 14.11 -10.46 -21.04
N GLN A 47 14.74 -10.23 -22.20
CA GLN A 47 15.90 -11.02 -22.67
C GLN A 47 17.04 -11.10 -21.64
N THR A 48 17.29 -10.01 -20.89
CA THR A 48 18.38 -9.93 -19.90
C THR A 48 17.97 -10.32 -18.48
N PHE A 49 16.70 -10.14 -18.11
CA PHE A 49 16.26 -10.17 -16.70
C PHE A 49 15.26 -11.30 -16.43
N GLY A 50 14.89 -12.07 -17.45
CA GLY A 50 13.81 -13.05 -17.36
C GLY A 50 12.46 -12.35 -17.24
N ASP A 51 11.54 -12.99 -16.53
CA ASP A 51 10.18 -12.49 -16.36
C ASP A 51 10.15 -11.29 -15.41
N ILE A 52 9.48 -10.21 -15.82
CA ILE A 52 9.34 -8.97 -15.06
C ILE A 52 7.89 -8.47 -15.06
N ASP A 53 7.51 -7.68 -14.05
CA ASP A 53 6.26 -6.89 -14.07
C ASP A 53 6.47 -5.63 -14.91
N LYS A 54 5.86 -5.63 -16.10
CA LYS A 54 5.93 -4.54 -17.08
C LYS A 54 5.49 -3.19 -16.49
N ASN A 55 4.52 -3.20 -15.60
CA ASN A 55 3.83 -2.00 -15.12
C ASN A 55 4.29 -1.59 -13.72
N TYR A 56 5.33 -2.25 -13.19
CA TYR A 56 5.85 -2.01 -11.83
C TYR A 56 6.14 -0.53 -11.55
N TRP A 57 6.91 0.12 -12.42
CA TRP A 57 7.34 1.51 -12.21
C TRP A 57 6.21 2.52 -12.41
N GLN A 58 5.33 2.26 -13.38
CA GLN A 58 4.13 3.06 -13.62
C GLN A 58 3.18 2.97 -12.42
N ARG A 59 3.00 1.77 -11.85
CA ARG A 59 2.17 1.54 -10.66
C ARG A 59 2.75 2.25 -9.43
N GLN A 60 4.06 2.22 -9.22
CA GLN A 60 4.70 3.02 -8.16
C GLN A 60 4.48 4.52 -8.34
N THR A 61 4.57 5.01 -9.59
CA THR A 61 4.31 6.42 -9.91
C THR A 61 2.86 6.81 -9.60
N LEU A 62 1.90 5.92 -9.91
CA LEU A 62 0.50 6.08 -9.53
C LEU A 62 0.33 6.17 -8.01
N VAL A 63 0.95 5.29 -7.23
CA VAL A 63 0.93 5.35 -5.75
C VAL A 63 1.48 6.69 -5.26
N LEU A 64 2.63 7.10 -5.79
CA LEU A 64 3.28 8.35 -5.39
C LEU A 64 2.37 9.56 -5.64
N LEU A 65 1.74 9.66 -6.81
CA LEU A 65 0.81 10.75 -7.14
C LEU A 65 -0.46 10.68 -6.29
N LEU A 66 -1.05 9.50 -6.09
CA LEU A 66 -2.23 9.30 -5.25
C LEU A 66 -1.96 9.71 -3.79
N SER A 67 -0.77 9.39 -3.27
CA SER A 67 -0.39 9.67 -1.88
C SER A 67 -0.26 11.16 -1.53
N LYS A 68 -0.20 12.05 -2.52
CA LYS A 68 -0.08 13.50 -2.28
C LYS A 68 -1.37 14.09 -1.71
N GLU A 69 -2.52 13.51 -2.03
CA GLU A 69 -3.82 13.97 -1.54
C GLU A 69 -4.81 12.80 -1.53
N PHE A 70 -4.54 11.76 -0.75
CA PHE A 70 -5.41 10.59 -0.67
C PHE A 70 -6.64 10.84 0.21
N LYS A 71 -7.79 10.34 -0.21
CA LYS A 71 -9.11 10.55 0.39
C LYS A 71 -9.79 9.23 0.72
N LYS A 72 -10.85 9.25 1.53
CA LYS A 72 -11.66 8.06 1.81
C LYS A 72 -12.25 7.41 0.55
N THR A 73 -12.56 8.20 -0.49
CA THR A 73 -13.03 7.69 -1.79
C THR A 73 -11.97 6.89 -2.55
N ASP A 74 -10.70 7.01 -2.16
CA ASP A 74 -9.59 6.29 -2.79
C ASP A 74 -9.33 4.92 -2.14
N THR A 75 -10.09 4.55 -1.09
CA THR A 75 -9.95 3.27 -0.39
C THR A 75 -10.05 2.05 -1.33
N PRO A 76 -11.05 1.93 -2.25
CA PRO A 76 -11.11 0.79 -3.16
C PRO A 76 -9.92 0.71 -4.12
N LEU A 77 -9.45 1.85 -4.66
CA LEU A 77 -8.25 1.91 -5.49
C LEU A 77 -6.99 1.53 -4.70
N THR A 78 -6.86 2.01 -3.46
CA THR A 78 -5.74 1.67 -2.58
C THR A 78 -5.71 0.17 -2.29
N ARG A 79 -6.87 -0.43 -2.01
CA ARG A 79 -7.02 -1.88 -1.84
C ARG A 79 -6.58 -2.65 -3.10
N TRP A 80 -7.05 -2.20 -4.26
CA TRP A 80 -6.67 -2.78 -5.54
C TRP A 80 -5.15 -2.70 -5.78
N LEU A 81 -4.53 -1.54 -5.55
CA LEU A 81 -3.08 -1.35 -5.69
C LEU A 81 -2.28 -2.31 -4.80
N ILE A 82 -2.69 -2.51 -3.54
CA ILE A 82 -2.06 -3.48 -2.63
C ILE A 82 -2.07 -4.88 -3.26
N LEU A 83 -3.23 -5.32 -3.76
CA LEU A 83 -3.38 -6.65 -4.36
C LEU A 83 -2.54 -6.79 -5.64
N GLU A 84 -2.45 -5.75 -6.47
CA GLU A 84 -1.57 -5.74 -7.64
C GLU A 84 -0.08 -5.84 -7.25
N PHE A 85 0.36 -5.21 -6.16
CA PHE A 85 1.73 -5.40 -5.68
C PHE A 85 1.95 -6.78 -5.04
N CYS A 86 0.95 -7.36 -4.38
CA CYS A 86 1.03 -8.72 -3.85
C CYS A 86 1.33 -9.77 -4.94
N GLN A 87 0.86 -9.56 -6.17
CA GLN A 87 1.16 -10.46 -7.29
C GLN A 87 2.67 -10.55 -7.61
N ASN A 88 3.44 -9.48 -7.39
CA ASN A 88 4.90 -9.52 -7.56
C ASN A 88 5.53 -10.53 -6.58
N ILE A 89 5.06 -10.56 -5.33
CA ILE A 89 5.55 -11.48 -4.30
C ILE A 89 5.13 -12.91 -4.63
N GLU A 90 3.88 -13.12 -5.03
CA GLU A 90 3.35 -14.44 -5.39
C GLU A 90 4.08 -15.06 -6.58
N LYS A 91 4.56 -14.24 -7.52
CA LYS A 91 5.37 -14.65 -8.66
C LYS A 91 6.87 -14.73 -8.37
N GLY A 92 7.30 -14.41 -7.15
CA GLY A 92 8.69 -14.50 -6.73
C GLY A 92 9.60 -13.44 -7.37
N PHE A 93 9.04 -12.29 -7.77
CA PHE A 93 9.83 -11.20 -8.32
C PHE A 93 10.62 -10.50 -7.21
N TRP A 94 11.91 -10.29 -7.47
CA TRP A 94 12.84 -9.60 -6.57
C TRP A 94 12.75 -8.09 -6.78
N VAL A 95 11.67 -7.49 -6.27
CA VAL A 95 11.41 -6.05 -6.31
C VAL A 95 11.29 -5.48 -4.90
N ASP A 96 11.74 -4.24 -4.71
CA ASP A 96 11.63 -3.57 -3.42
C ASP A 96 10.22 -2.99 -3.22
N LEU A 97 9.43 -3.65 -2.38
CA LEU A 97 8.07 -3.24 -2.06
C LEU A 97 7.94 -2.54 -0.71
N ARG A 98 9.05 -2.28 -0.01
CA ARG A 98 9.02 -1.81 1.39
C ARG A 98 8.24 -0.52 1.56
N SER A 99 8.64 0.52 0.82
CA SER A 99 8.10 1.87 0.98
C SER A 99 6.73 2.01 0.34
N VAL A 100 6.50 1.34 -0.80
CA VAL A 100 5.19 1.34 -1.47
C VAL A 100 4.13 0.62 -0.63
N MET A 101 4.45 -0.51 0.00
CA MET A 101 3.51 -1.24 0.85
C MET A 101 3.27 -0.53 2.19
N ALA A 102 4.29 0.10 2.77
CA ALA A 102 4.12 0.93 3.97
C ALA A 102 3.19 2.12 3.69
N LEU A 103 3.38 2.80 2.56
CA LEU A 103 2.58 3.95 2.16
C LEU A 103 1.13 3.55 1.84
N LEU A 104 0.92 2.52 1.03
CA LEU A 104 -0.41 2.00 0.72
C LEU A 104 -1.13 1.46 1.96
N GLY A 105 -0.40 0.75 2.83
CA GLY A 105 -0.92 0.27 4.11
C GLY A 105 -1.42 1.40 4.99
N PHE A 106 -0.66 2.48 5.09
CA PHE A 106 -1.10 3.67 5.82
C PHE A 106 -2.30 4.37 5.16
N MET A 107 -2.28 4.54 3.84
CA MET A 107 -3.38 5.17 3.10
C MET A 107 -4.69 4.41 3.31
N LEU A 108 -4.64 3.08 3.26
CA LEU A 108 -5.78 2.22 3.56
C LEU A 108 -6.18 2.34 5.04
N TYR A 109 -5.23 2.20 5.97
CA TYR A 109 -5.48 2.25 7.40
C TYR A 109 -6.16 3.56 7.84
N LYS A 110 -5.73 4.71 7.33
CA LYS A 110 -6.31 6.01 7.67
C LYS A 110 -7.78 6.12 7.29
N HIS A 111 -8.24 5.41 6.27
CA HIS A 111 -9.61 5.49 5.75
C HIS A 111 -10.34 4.14 5.77
N MET A 112 -9.81 3.18 6.53
CA MET A 112 -10.30 1.81 6.57
C MET A 112 -11.70 1.74 7.16
N ASP A 113 -12.41 0.70 6.75
CA ASP A 113 -13.48 0.10 7.54
C ASP A 113 -13.01 -1.31 7.99
N ASN A 114 -13.75 -2.00 8.87
CA ASN A 114 -13.29 -3.29 9.43
C ASN A 114 -13.06 -4.38 8.35
N ASP A 115 -13.72 -4.28 7.20
CA ASP A 115 -13.56 -5.21 6.07
C ASP A 115 -12.19 -5.10 5.40
N ASP A 116 -11.43 -4.04 5.66
CA ASP A 116 -10.07 -3.85 5.13
C ASP A 116 -9.00 -4.59 5.95
N LEU A 117 -9.35 -5.12 7.13
CA LEU A 117 -8.43 -5.84 8.01
C LEU A 117 -7.65 -6.98 7.32
N PRO A 118 -8.26 -7.86 6.50
CA PRO A 118 -7.51 -8.88 5.76
C PRO A 118 -6.45 -8.28 4.83
N VAL A 119 -6.77 -7.16 4.16
CA VAL A 119 -5.86 -6.52 3.22
C VAL A 119 -4.72 -5.85 3.96
N LEU A 120 -4.99 -5.17 5.08
CA LEU A 120 -3.95 -4.62 5.96
C LEU A 120 -3.05 -5.73 6.54
N TYR A 121 -3.63 -6.88 6.87
CA TYR A 121 -2.85 -8.05 7.29
C TYR A 121 -1.95 -8.58 6.17
N GLN A 122 -2.47 -8.69 4.94
CA GLN A 122 -1.70 -9.06 3.76
C GLN A 122 -0.58 -8.04 3.47
N THR A 123 -0.81 -6.75 3.66
CA THR A 123 0.23 -5.72 3.52
C THR A 123 1.39 -5.96 4.47
N LYS A 124 1.12 -6.31 5.72
CA LYS A 124 2.16 -6.54 6.76
C LYS A 124 2.84 -7.90 6.64
N PHE A 125 2.10 -8.97 6.35
CA PHE A 125 2.58 -10.35 6.46
C PHE A 125 2.64 -11.12 5.14
N GLY A 126 1.90 -10.66 4.13
CA GLY A 126 1.86 -11.24 2.79
C GLY A 126 3.06 -10.88 1.91
N ALA A 127 3.95 -10.01 2.38
CA ALA A 127 5.16 -9.61 1.68
C ALA A 127 6.44 -10.32 2.19
N CYS A 128 7.52 -10.21 1.42
CA CYS A 128 8.86 -10.70 1.78
C CYS A 128 9.33 -10.15 3.13
N SER A 129 10.28 -10.83 3.78
CA SER A 129 10.80 -10.50 5.13
C SER A 129 11.04 -9.00 5.33
N ASP A 130 11.62 -8.34 4.33
CA ASP A 130 12.06 -6.95 4.44
C ASP A 130 10.86 -5.98 4.46
N SER A 131 9.80 -6.28 3.71
CA SER A 131 8.55 -5.52 3.74
C SER A 131 7.82 -5.66 5.08
N ARG A 132 7.99 -6.81 5.76
CA ARG A 132 7.44 -7.01 7.11
C ARG A 132 8.07 -6.07 8.13
N TYR A 133 9.30 -5.58 7.92
CA TYR A 133 9.93 -4.62 8.82
C TYR A 133 9.54 -3.17 8.51
N SER A 134 9.24 -2.85 7.25
CA SER A 134 8.90 -1.49 6.84
C SER A 134 7.46 -1.10 7.18
N VAL A 135 6.53 -2.05 7.12
CA VAL A 135 5.13 -1.85 7.51
C VAL A 135 4.99 -1.97 9.02
N ASP A 136 4.40 -0.99 9.72
CA ASP A 136 4.24 -1.07 11.18
C ASP A 136 3.20 -2.12 11.59
N ILE A 137 3.34 -2.69 12.78
CA ILE A 137 2.37 -3.69 13.28
C ILE A 137 1.01 -3.05 13.61
N GLU A 138 0.99 -1.76 13.95
CA GLU A 138 -0.22 -1.02 14.29
C GLU A 138 -1.32 -1.09 13.22
N ILE A 139 -0.96 -1.26 11.94
CA ILE A 139 -1.96 -1.30 10.87
C ILE A 139 -2.91 -2.50 10.99
N ILE A 140 -2.47 -3.61 11.60
CA ILE A 140 -3.32 -4.80 11.79
C ILE A 140 -4.15 -4.72 13.07
N LEU A 141 -3.94 -3.68 13.90
CA LEU A 141 -4.69 -3.45 15.13
C LEU A 141 -5.98 -2.70 14.90
N GLY A 142 -6.28 -2.31 13.65
CA GLY A 142 -7.51 -1.61 13.27
C GLY A 142 -7.75 -0.38 14.14
N PHE A 143 -8.97 -0.21 14.64
CA PHE A 143 -9.34 0.91 15.52
C PHE A 143 -8.89 0.74 16.98
N GLY A 144 -8.24 -0.37 17.30
CA GLY A 144 -7.77 -0.71 18.64
C GLY A 144 -7.82 -2.23 18.87
N ILE A 145 -6.97 -2.74 19.77
CA ILE A 145 -6.83 -4.19 19.99
C ILE A 145 -8.16 -4.84 20.36
N GLU A 146 -8.88 -4.31 21.35
CA GLU A 146 -10.13 -4.90 21.83
C GLU A 146 -11.21 -4.89 20.74
N GLN A 147 -11.46 -3.71 20.15
CA GLN A 147 -12.45 -3.55 19.08
C GLN A 147 -12.16 -4.46 17.87
N THR A 148 -10.89 -4.55 17.46
CA THR A 148 -10.48 -5.40 16.34
C THR A 148 -10.62 -6.87 16.69
N LEU A 149 -10.23 -7.31 17.90
CA LEU A 149 -10.42 -8.69 18.32
C LEU A 149 -11.90 -9.07 18.41
N ASP A 150 -12.77 -8.18 18.88
CA ASP A 150 -14.21 -8.42 18.93
C ASP A 150 -14.79 -8.62 17.53
N TYR A 151 -14.45 -7.72 16.60
CA TYR A 151 -14.85 -7.84 15.19
C TYR A 151 -14.40 -9.17 14.59
N LEU A 152 -13.11 -9.49 14.72
CA LEU A 152 -12.54 -10.73 14.17
C LEU A 152 -13.19 -11.97 14.77
N ASN A 153 -13.48 -11.98 16.08
CA ASN A 153 -14.12 -13.12 16.74
C ASN A 153 -15.56 -13.35 16.26
N GLN A 154 -16.31 -12.28 16.01
CA GLN A 154 -17.66 -12.35 15.46
C GLN A 154 -17.67 -12.90 14.02
N HIS A 155 -16.63 -12.58 13.23
CA HIS A 155 -16.57 -12.90 11.80
C HIS A 155 -15.61 -14.06 11.44
N LYS A 156 -14.95 -14.69 12.41
CA LYS A 156 -13.90 -15.74 12.21
C LYS A 156 -14.30 -16.97 11.40
N LYS A 157 -15.60 -17.19 11.16
CA LYS A 157 -16.10 -18.29 10.32
C LYS A 157 -16.17 -17.90 8.83
N GLN A 158 -16.15 -16.61 8.53
CA GLN A 158 -16.30 -16.07 7.17
C GLN A 158 -14.96 -15.99 6.44
N ASN A 159 -13.87 -15.75 7.16
CA ASN A 159 -12.52 -15.63 6.60
C ASN A 159 -11.51 -16.39 7.47
N THR A 160 -10.77 -17.31 6.87
CA THR A 160 -9.75 -18.13 7.56
C THR A 160 -8.60 -17.28 8.10
N VAL A 161 -8.25 -16.19 7.41
CA VAL A 161 -7.20 -15.24 7.82
C VAL A 161 -7.50 -14.63 9.19
N TYR A 162 -8.77 -14.44 9.57
CA TYR A 162 -9.13 -13.86 10.86
C TYR A 162 -8.64 -14.69 12.06
N LYS A 163 -8.55 -16.02 11.94
CA LYS A 163 -7.99 -16.84 13.01
C LYS A 163 -6.51 -16.57 13.22
N GLU A 164 -5.77 -16.41 12.13
CA GLU A 164 -4.34 -16.06 12.15
C GLU A 164 -4.14 -14.66 12.69
N MET A 165 -4.95 -13.68 12.24
CA MET A 165 -4.94 -12.32 12.77
C MET A 165 -5.15 -12.28 14.28
N ILE A 166 -6.15 -13.00 14.79
CA ILE A 166 -6.43 -13.08 16.24
C ILE A 166 -5.19 -13.62 16.99
N ALA A 167 -4.58 -14.68 16.50
CA ALA A 167 -3.39 -15.27 17.11
C ALA A 167 -2.20 -14.28 17.10
N THR A 168 -1.98 -13.61 15.97
CA THR A 168 -0.93 -12.60 15.79
C THR A 168 -1.14 -11.42 16.74
N ILE A 169 -2.34 -10.83 16.78
CA ILE A 169 -2.64 -9.69 17.67
C ILE A 169 -2.42 -10.08 19.14
N LYS A 170 -2.88 -11.26 19.55
CA LYS A 170 -2.68 -11.76 20.92
C LYS A 170 -1.19 -11.95 21.25
N HIS A 171 -0.42 -12.52 20.32
CA HIS A 171 1.01 -12.71 20.49
C HIS A 171 1.73 -11.37 20.68
N TYR A 172 1.50 -10.40 19.78
CA TYR A 172 2.11 -9.07 19.87
C TYR A 172 1.68 -8.33 21.15
N ASN A 173 0.41 -8.43 21.54
CA ASN A 173 -0.10 -7.80 22.77
C ASN A 173 0.45 -8.44 24.06
N SER A 174 0.93 -9.69 24.03
CA SER A 174 1.53 -10.32 25.20
C SER A 174 2.93 -9.80 25.56
N HIS A 175 3.63 -9.14 24.63
CA HIS A 175 4.97 -8.59 24.84
C HIS A 175 4.87 -7.21 25.49
N LYS A 176 4.91 -7.16 26.82
CA LYS A 176 4.66 -5.97 27.68
C LYS A 176 5.72 -4.85 27.61
N THR A 177 6.52 -4.74 26.55
CA THR A 177 7.66 -3.80 26.54
C THR A 177 7.26 -2.37 26.21
N LYS A 178 6.22 -2.15 25.39
CA LYS A 178 5.63 -0.83 25.12
C LYS A 178 4.19 -0.96 24.60
N PRO A 179 3.23 -0.15 25.06
CA PRO A 179 1.89 -0.12 24.45
C PRO A 179 1.97 0.35 23.00
N PHE A 180 1.16 -0.26 22.13
CA PHE A 180 0.99 0.20 20.76
C PHE A 180 0.34 1.58 20.74
N ARG A 181 0.66 2.36 19.70
CA ARG A 181 -0.03 3.62 19.44
C ARG A 181 -1.51 3.35 19.18
N THR A 182 -2.38 4.21 19.67
CA THR A 182 -3.78 4.25 19.25
C THR A 182 -3.88 4.60 17.77
N TYR A 183 -5.04 4.34 17.15
CA TYR A 183 -5.29 4.71 15.75
C TYR A 183 -4.94 6.18 15.46
N LYS A 184 -5.32 7.12 16.33
CA LYS A 184 -5.05 8.55 16.17
C LYS A 184 -3.56 8.86 16.28
N GLU A 185 -2.89 8.30 17.28
CA GLU A 185 -1.45 8.49 17.50
C GLU A 185 -0.63 7.89 16.36
N TYR A 186 -1.01 6.72 15.85
CA TYR A 186 -0.36 6.09 14.71
C TYR A 186 -0.51 6.93 13.45
N CYS A 187 -1.73 7.38 13.14
CA CYS A 187 -1.97 8.22 11.97
C CYS A 187 -1.14 9.51 12.03
N HIS A 188 -1.15 10.19 13.19
CA HIS A 188 -0.34 11.38 13.39
C HIS A 188 1.16 11.08 13.24
N PHE A 189 1.66 10.03 13.89
CA PHE A 189 3.06 9.62 13.80
C PHE A 189 3.49 9.34 12.35
N PHE A 190 2.69 8.59 11.60
CA PHE A 190 3.03 8.24 10.22
C PHE A 190 3.07 9.49 9.34
N GLU A 191 2.09 10.39 9.45
CA GLU A 191 2.05 11.63 8.68
C GLU A 191 3.24 12.54 8.96
N GLN A 192 3.63 12.67 10.23
CA GLN A 192 4.72 13.56 10.64
C GLN A 192 6.11 13.00 10.35
N HIS A 193 6.27 11.66 10.35
CA HIS A 193 7.60 11.06 10.37
C HIS A 193 7.87 10.07 9.25
N ARG A 194 6.87 9.41 8.68
CA ARG A 194 7.07 8.31 7.71
C ARG A 194 6.55 8.61 6.31
N LEU A 195 5.51 9.45 6.20
CA LEU A 195 4.87 9.75 4.93
C LEU A 195 5.85 10.32 3.91
N LEU A 196 6.59 11.37 4.28
CA LEU A 196 7.57 11.99 3.38
C LEU A 196 8.72 11.01 3.06
N ILE A 197 9.24 10.29 4.07
CA ILE A 197 10.33 9.33 3.88
C ILE A 197 9.96 8.29 2.83
N HIS A 198 8.79 7.66 2.96
CA HIS A 198 8.37 6.63 2.00
C HIS A 198 8.07 7.22 0.62
N GLN A 199 7.56 8.45 0.53
CA GLN A 199 7.43 9.14 -0.76
C GLN A 199 8.78 9.40 -1.42
N GLU A 200 9.79 9.80 -0.64
CA GLU A 200 11.16 10.05 -1.13
C GLU A 200 11.86 8.74 -1.53
N GLU A 201 11.71 7.67 -0.75
CA GLU A 201 12.23 6.34 -1.11
C GLU A 201 11.63 5.86 -2.44
N ILE A 202 10.31 5.94 -2.62
CA ILE A 202 9.65 5.60 -3.89
C ILE A 202 10.15 6.48 -5.04
N MET A 203 10.37 7.77 -4.79
CA MET A 203 10.97 8.67 -5.79
C MET A 203 12.39 8.20 -6.19
N GLY A 204 13.18 7.73 -5.22
CA GLY A 204 14.50 7.18 -5.45
C GLY A 204 14.48 5.88 -6.25
N ASP A 205 13.60 4.94 -5.87
CA ASP A 205 13.41 3.69 -6.58
C ASP A 205 12.98 3.96 -8.03
N CYS A 206 12.09 4.93 -8.23
CA CYS A 206 11.67 5.35 -9.55
C CYS A 206 12.73 6.15 -10.32
N GLY A 207 13.89 6.48 -9.74
CA GLY A 207 14.93 7.26 -10.40
C GLY A 207 14.50 8.70 -10.72
N PHE A 208 13.67 9.31 -9.86
CA PHE A 208 13.20 10.68 -10.02
C PHE A 208 14.09 11.72 -9.31
N PHE A 209 15.11 11.29 -8.58
CA PHE A 209 16.16 12.18 -8.12
C PHE A 209 17.14 12.44 -9.27
N ASN A 210 17.46 13.73 -9.47
CA ASN A 210 18.57 14.17 -10.32
C ASN A 210 19.86 14.17 -9.50
#